data_AF-A0A1G0SF93-F1
#
_entry.id   AF-A0A1G0SF93-F1
#
_cell.length_a   1.000
_cell.length_b   1.000
_cell.length_c   1.000
_cell.angle_alpha   90.00
_cell.angle_beta   90.00
_cell.angle_gamma   90.00
#
_symmetry.space_group_name_H-M   'P 1'
#
loop_
_entity.id
_entity.type
_entity.pdbx_description
1 polymer ?
#
loop_
_entity_poly.entity_id
_entity_poly.type
_entity_poly.pdbx_seq_one_letter_code
_entity_poly.pdbx_strand_id
1 'polypeptide(L)'
;MDYNFYTKLYCSNYLCKSISLHNWAPILQIGLMIFILIQGIKRMHDVDNSGWYILIPIFSLFLLFTDGTVGPNRFGDDPKGRLKDISTA
;
A
#
# COMPACT_ATOMS: atom_id res chain seq x y z
N MET A 1 -2.09 -14.43 55.08
CA MET A 1 -2.07 -14.43 53.60
C MET A 1 -0.61 -14.29 53.17
N ASP A 2 -0.10 -15.22 52.38
CA ASP A 2 1.34 -15.35 52.13
C ASP A 2 1.82 -14.41 51.00
N TYR A 3 2.92 -13.70 51.23
CA TYR A 3 3.56 -12.83 50.24
C TYR A 3 3.87 -13.59 48.93
N ASN A 4 4.16 -14.89 49.01
CA ASN A 4 4.39 -15.77 47.86
C ASN A 4 3.17 -15.90 46.93
N PHE A 5 1.95 -15.78 47.45
CA PHE A 5 0.72 -15.83 46.66
C PHE A 5 0.53 -14.54 45.86
N TYR A 6 0.75 -13.38 46.48
CA TYR A 6 0.67 -12.08 45.82
C TYR A 6 1.69 -11.95 44.69
N THR A 7 2.94 -12.36 44.91
CA THR A 7 3.99 -12.30 43.88
C THR A 7 3.67 -13.19 42.67
N LYS A 8 3.13 -14.39 42.88
CA LYS A 8 2.71 -15.28 41.78
C LYS A 8 1.51 -14.74 41.02
N LEU A 9 0.52 -14.17 41.72
CA LEU A 9 -0.64 -13.54 41.08
C LEU A 9 -0.22 -12.32 40.25
N TYR A 10 0.67 -11.49 40.79
CA TYR A 10 1.21 -10.32 40.09
C TYR A 10 1.99 -10.74 38.84
N CYS A 11 2.92 -11.70 38.98
CA CYS A 11 3.71 -12.20 37.85
C CYS A 11 2.84 -12.84 36.76
N SER A 12 1.83 -13.63 37.13
CA SER A 12 0.88 -14.23 36.18
C SER A 12 0.05 -13.18 35.43
N ASN A 13 -0.42 -12.14 36.10
CA ASN A 13 -1.14 -11.03 35.45
C ASN A 13 -0.23 -10.20 34.53
N TYR A 14 1.02 -9.98 34.90
CA TYR A 14 2.00 -9.29 34.05
C TYR A 14 2.38 -10.10 32.81
N LEU A 15 2.59 -11.42 32.96
CA LEU A 15 2.85 -12.32 31.85
C LEU A 15 1.65 -12.44 30.91
N CYS A 16 0.43 -12.51 31.47
CA CYS A 16 -0.82 -12.53 30.69
C CYS A 16 -1.04 -11.20 29.94
N LYS A 17 -0.79 -10.04 30.58
CA LYS A 17 -0.81 -8.73 29.90
C LYS A 17 0.25 -8.63 28.82
N SER A 18 1.46 -9.13 29.05
CA SER A 18 2.56 -9.12 28.05
C SER A 18 2.20 -9.93 26.81
N ILE A 19 1.60 -11.12 26.98
CA ILE A 19 1.14 -11.96 25.86
C ILE A 19 -0.03 -11.28 25.10
N SER A 20 -0.97 -10.63 25.80
CA SER A 20 -2.08 -9.91 25.17
C SER A 20 -1.66 -8.61 24.46
N LEU A 21 -0.44 -8.11 24.68
CA LEU A 21 0.11 -6.89 24.08
C LEU A 21 0.83 -7.14 22.74
N HIS A 22 0.99 -8.40 22.31
CA HIS A 22 1.58 -8.71 21.01
C HIS A 22 0.55 -8.45 19.89
N ASN A 23 0.36 -7.18 19.56
CA ASN A 23 -0.54 -6.74 18.50
C ASN A 23 0.24 -6.63 17.17
N TRP A 24 0.05 -7.60 16.28
CA TRP A 24 0.67 -7.64 14.94
C TRP A 24 -0.09 -6.78 13.91
N ALA A 25 -1.29 -6.31 14.26
CA ALA A 25 -2.12 -5.46 13.41
C ALA A 25 -1.38 -4.24 12.80
N PRO A 26 -0.55 -3.46 13.52
CA PRO A 26 0.15 -2.32 12.92
C PRO A 26 1.13 -2.74 11.82
N ILE A 27 1.78 -3.90 11.94
CA ILE A 27 2.73 -4.39 10.93
C ILE A 27 1.97 -4.75 9.63
N LEU A 28 0.86 -5.46 9.77
CA LEU A 28 -0.01 -5.80 8.63
C LEU A 28 -0.59 -4.53 7.99
N GLN A 29 -0.99 -3.56 8.79
CA GLN A 29 -1.56 -2.30 8.30
C GLN A 29 -0.55 -1.47 7.51
N ILE A 30 0.69 -1.36 7.99
CA ILE A 30 1.77 -0.67 7.25
C ILE A 30 2.07 -1.40 5.94
N GLY A 31 2.14 -2.74 5.97
CA GLY A 31 2.36 -3.55 4.77
C GLY A 31 1.28 -3.33 3.70
N LEU A 32 0.00 -3.34 4.10
CA LEU A 32 -1.12 -3.06 3.21
C LEU A 32 -1.08 -1.62 2.67
N MET A 33 -0.72 -0.65 3.51
CA MET A 33 -0.60 0.75 3.08
C MET A 33 0.46 0.92 1.99
N ILE A 34 1.63 0.31 2.15
CA ILE A 34 2.72 0.33 1.16
C ILE A 34 2.26 -0.37 -0.14
N PHE A 35 1.60 -1.52 -0.03
CA PHE A 35 1.12 -2.24 -1.20
C PHE A 35 0.14 -1.40 -2.04
N ILE A 36 -0.82 -0.73 -1.40
CA ILE A 36 -1.78 0.16 -2.08
C ILE A 36 -1.06 1.33 -2.76
N LEU A 37 -0.08 1.94 -2.08
CA LEU A 37 0.74 3.03 -2.63
C LEU A 37 1.49 2.59 -3.91
N ILE A 38 2.16 1.44 -3.87
CA ILE A 38 2.90 0.92 -5.03
C ILE A 38 1.98 0.69 -6.22
N GLN A 39 0.80 0.09 -5.99
CA GLN A 39 -0.16 -0.19 -7.07
C GLN A 39 -0.74 1.10 -7.66
N GLY A 40 -1.00 2.11 -6.83
CA GLY A 40 -1.43 3.43 -7.29
C GLY A 40 -0.37 4.13 -8.15
N ILE A 41 0.89 4.09 -7.74
CA ILE A 41 2.01 4.68 -8.50
C ILE A 41 2.16 4.00 -9.87
N LYS A 42 2.10 2.66 -9.92
CA LYS A 42 2.13 1.92 -11.19
C LYS A 42 1.02 2.36 -12.14
N ARG A 43 -0.22 2.51 -11.63
CA ARG A 43 -1.35 2.95 -12.44
C ARG A 43 -1.17 4.38 -12.98
N MET A 44 -0.44 5.24 -12.27
CA MET A 44 -0.07 6.57 -12.77
C MET A 44 0.99 6.53 -13.86
N HIS A 45 1.94 5.60 -13.75
CA HIS A 45 2.93 5.38 -14.79
C HIS A 45 2.28 4.83 -16.07
N ASP A 46 1.20 4.05 -15.96
CA ASP A 46 0.43 3.59 -17.13
C ASP A 46 -0.16 4.76 -17.94
N VAL A 47 -0.44 5.91 -17.33
CA VAL A 47 -0.97 7.11 -18.01
C VAL A 47 0.12 8.17 -18.27
N ASP A 48 1.39 7.77 -18.21
CA ASP A 48 2.56 8.66 -18.40
C ASP A 48 2.55 9.89 -17.48
N ASN A 49 2.07 9.73 -16.24
CA ASN A 49 2.12 10.73 -15.16
C ASN A 49 3.16 10.37 -14.09
N SER A 50 3.59 11.34 -13.28
CA SER A 50 4.56 11.05 -12.20
C SER A 50 3.86 10.38 -11.00
N GLY A 51 4.58 9.53 -10.26
CA GLY A 51 4.01 8.87 -9.08
C GLY A 51 3.56 9.84 -7.96
N TRP A 52 4.03 11.08 -7.97
CA TRP A 52 3.68 12.11 -6.98
C TRP A 52 2.20 12.52 -7.03
N TYR A 53 1.51 12.29 -8.14
CA TYR A 53 0.08 12.58 -8.26
C TYR A 53 -0.79 11.73 -7.30
N ILE A 54 -0.23 10.68 -6.67
CA ILE A 54 -0.92 9.90 -5.63
C ILE A 54 -1.24 10.72 -4.37
N LEU A 55 -0.52 11.82 -4.15
CA LEU A 55 -0.80 12.73 -3.04
C LEU A 55 -2.06 13.57 -3.28
N ILE A 56 -2.60 13.59 -4.50
CA ILE A 56 -3.81 14.32 -4.85
C ILE A 56 -5.02 13.39 -4.67
N PRO A 57 -5.85 13.59 -3.63
CA PRO A 57 -6.88 12.62 -3.22
C PRO A 57 -8.00 12.38 -4.24
N ILE A 58 -8.15 13.24 -5.25
CA ILE A 58 -9.19 13.12 -6.31
C ILE A 58 -8.61 12.51 -7.60
N PHE A 59 -7.29 12.49 -7.76
CA PHE A 59 -6.66 12.04 -9.01
C PHE A 59 -6.91 10.55 -9.29
N SER A 60 -7.02 9.73 -8.25
CA SER A 60 -7.38 8.31 -8.40
C SER A 60 -8.75 8.10 -9.03
N LEU A 61 -9.71 9.01 -8.84
CA LEU A 61 -11.02 8.93 -9.47
C LEU A 61 -10.93 9.26 -10.97
N PHE A 62 -10.11 10.26 -11.34
CA PHE A 62 -9.83 10.58 -12.74
C PHE A 62 -9.18 9.39 -13.47
N LEU A 63 -8.21 8.71 -12.82
CA LEU A 63 -7.55 7.50 -13.35
C LEU A 63 -8.48 6.30 -13.56
N LEU A 64 -9.63 6.26 -12.87
CA LEU A 64 -10.62 5.20 -13.06
C LEU A 64 -11.30 5.29 -14.43
N PHE A 65 -11.48 6.51 -14.93
CA PHE A 65 -12.10 6.79 -16.23
C PHE A 65 -11.08 7.01 -17.36
N THR A 66 -9.79 7.02 -17.03
CA THR A 66 -8.72 7.31 -18.00
C THR A 66 -8.05 6.02 -18.46
N ASP A 67 -7.96 5.83 -19.77
CA ASP A 67 -7.19 4.72 -20.34
C ASP A 67 -5.68 4.96 -20.24
N GLY A 68 -4.90 3.87 -20.11
CA GLY A 68 -3.44 3.94 -20.14
C GLY A 68 -2.91 4.40 -21.51
N THR A 69 -1.74 5.02 -21.53
CA THR A 69 -1.10 5.52 -22.76
C THR A 69 -0.97 4.42 -23.82
N VAL A 70 -1.25 4.79 -25.07
CA VAL A 70 -1.11 3.92 -26.23
C VAL A 70 0.34 3.97 -26.70
N GLY A 71 0.97 2.80 -26.84
CA GLY A 71 2.38 2.70 -27.20
C GLY A 71 3.35 2.86 -26.02
N PRO A 72 4.65 2.69 -26.28
CA PRO A 72 5.67 2.82 -25.24
C PRO A 72 5.69 4.24 -24.65
N ASN A 73 5.89 4.33 -23.34
CA ASN A 73 6.02 5.58 -22.60
C ASN A 73 7.37 5.64 -21.86
N ARG A 74 7.63 6.71 -21.10
CA ARG A 74 8.92 6.87 -20.40
C ARG A 74 9.18 5.85 -19.28
N PHE A 75 8.16 5.09 -18.90
CA PHE A 75 8.20 4.06 -17.86
C PHE A 75 8.29 2.64 -18.42
N GLY A 76 8.10 2.45 -19.73
CA GLY A 76 8.26 1.16 -20.39
C GLY A 76 7.32 0.97 -21.59
N ASP A 77 7.36 -0.23 -22.15
CA ASP A 77 6.51 -0.64 -23.27
C ASP A 77 5.05 -0.88 -22.83
N ASP A 78 4.09 -0.62 -23.73
CA ASP A 78 2.68 -0.91 -23.45
C ASP A 78 2.49 -2.43 -23.32
N PRO A 79 2.03 -2.95 -22.15
CA PRO A 79 1.78 -4.38 -21.97
C PRO A 79 0.69 -4.92 -22.90
N LYS A 80 -0.16 -4.05 -23.47
CA LYS A 80 -1.18 -4.41 -24.45
C LYS A 80 -0.64 -4.44 -25.89
N GLY A 81 0.61 -4.06 -26.11
CA GLY A 81 1.25 -4.06 -27.44
C GLY A 81 0.58 -3.13 -28.45
N ARG A 82 -0.16 -2.10 -27.99
CA ARG A 82 -0.80 -1.15 -28.89
C ARG A 82 0.29 -0.25 -29.48
N LEU A 83 0.33 -0.13 -30.79
CA LEU A 83 1.25 0.79 -31.46
C LEU A 83 0.61 2.16 -31.53
N LYS A 84 1.44 3.20 -31.39
CA LYS A 84 1.00 4.56 -31.67
C LYS A 84 0.87 4.69 -33.19
N ASP A 85 -0.34 4.97 -33.67
CA ASP A 85 -0.56 5.15 -35.11
C ASP A 85 0.34 6.27 -35.62
N ILE A 86 1.20 5.94 -36.59
CA ILE A 86 2.20 6.84 -37.16
C ILE A 86 1.53 8.07 -37.83
N SER A 87 0.24 7.96 -38.19
CA SER A 87 -0.57 9.06 -38.73
C SER A 87 -1.00 10.12 -37.70
N THR A 88 -0.73 9.91 -36.41
CA THR A 88 -1.10 10.82 -35.32
C THR A 88 0.14 11.45 -34.64
N ALA A 89 1.32 11.33 -35.26
CA ALA A 89 2.60 11.88 -34.79
C ALA A 89 2.95 13.20 -35.49
#